data_AF-A0A397IBE2-F1
#
_entry.id   AF-A0A397IBE2-F1
#
_cell.length_a   1.000
_cell.length_b   1.000
_cell.length_c   1.000
_cell.angle_alpha   90.00
_cell.angle_beta   90.00
_cell.angle_gamma   90.00
#
_symmetry.space_group_name_H-M   'P 1'
#
loop_
_entity.id
_entity.type
_entity.pdbx_description
1 polymer ?
#
loop_
_entity_poly.entity_id
_entity_poly.type
_entity_poly.pdbx_seq_one_letter_code
_entity_poly.pdbx_strand_id
1 'polypeptide(L)'
;MSNLNELFKKKKQNPSRTSSYSRTSSSRPSSASASRLSSASALRPSSTSALRPSSASASRLSLFPRPLLESENSDLTSSSVDQMNDEKVKKNQEDMKEEIKTIKEEVAILSHDQACIDAVIIKSAQDLLEKKIYPNYDEFKESAEFFLRESDNEFFSTLGSKWEPYFEKKIRKPLSKRLRSLRGTLCARVKTAIFENFSNMLPPISNVAKASEIAAWKKKLAVSNCFRKLFEKIEDDENDTYMTKIIKNVWPKKKNIPNLQIA
;
A
#
# COMPACT_ATOMS: atom_id res chain seq x y z
N MET A 1 -8.77 -40.99 -22.71
CA MET A 1 -8.72 -41.92 -21.56
C MET A 1 -7.25 -42.20 -21.22
N SER A 2 -6.95 -42.34 -19.92
CA SER A 2 -5.63 -42.59 -19.28
C SER A 2 -4.78 -41.32 -19.05
N ASN A 3 -4.99 -40.55 -17.98
CA ASN A 3 -4.66 -40.71 -16.54
C ASN A 3 -3.24 -40.20 -16.19
N LEU A 4 -3.19 -38.95 -15.73
CA LEU A 4 -2.00 -38.15 -15.37
C LEU A 4 -1.63 -38.24 -13.87
N ASN A 5 -2.29 -39.13 -13.11
CA ASN A 5 -2.15 -39.19 -11.64
C ASN A 5 -1.05 -40.13 -11.10
N GLU A 6 -0.18 -40.70 -11.93
CA GLU A 6 0.85 -41.65 -11.45
C GLU A 6 2.26 -41.05 -11.23
N LEU A 7 2.42 -39.73 -11.22
CA LEU A 7 3.76 -39.13 -11.02
C LEU A 7 4.08 -38.65 -9.58
N PHE A 8 3.17 -38.85 -8.62
CA PHE A 8 3.34 -38.37 -7.24
C PHE A 8 3.18 -39.45 -6.16
N LYS A 9 3.71 -40.66 -6.41
CA LYS A 9 3.98 -41.58 -5.31
C LYS A 9 5.43 -42.06 -5.31
N LYS A 10 6.06 -41.82 -4.16
CA LYS A 10 7.12 -42.61 -3.50
C LYS A 10 8.51 -41.97 -3.47
N LYS A 11 8.80 -41.23 -2.38
CA LYS A 11 9.96 -41.53 -1.53
C LYS A 11 9.80 -40.91 -0.13
N LYS A 12 9.45 -41.78 0.83
CA LYS A 12 9.54 -41.56 2.27
C LYS A 12 10.67 -42.47 2.76
N GLN A 13 11.73 -41.93 3.35
CA GLN A 13 12.42 -42.55 4.49
C GLN A 13 13.45 -41.58 5.10
N ASN A 14 13.19 -41.21 6.36
CA ASN A 14 14.19 -40.76 7.33
C ASN A 14 15.02 -41.96 7.81
N PRO A 15 16.14 -41.71 8.50
CA PRO A 15 16.08 -41.99 9.93
C PRO A 15 16.67 -40.89 10.84
N SER A 16 16.02 -40.85 12.00
CA SER A 16 16.18 -40.09 13.23
C SER A 16 17.60 -39.97 13.82
N ARG A 17 17.87 -38.85 14.52
CA ARG A 17 18.37 -38.90 15.92
C ARG A 17 18.34 -37.52 16.60
N THR A 18 17.44 -37.43 17.58
CA THR A 18 17.64 -36.96 18.97
C THR A 18 18.50 -35.72 19.26
N SER A 19 17.88 -34.69 19.86
CA SER A 19 18.34 -34.19 21.16
C SER A 19 17.25 -33.34 21.83
N SER A 20 16.85 -33.81 23.01
CA SER A 20 15.93 -33.23 23.97
C SER A 20 16.50 -31.95 24.58
N TYR A 21 15.69 -30.92 24.88
CA TYR A 21 15.78 -30.17 26.15
C TYR A 21 14.52 -29.33 26.38
N SER A 22 13.77 -29.78 27.40
CA SER A 22 13.00 -29.02 28.41
C SER A 22 12.41 -27.65 28.06
N ARG A 23 11.07 -27.65 27.95
CA ARG A 23 10.21 -26.48 28.18
C ARG A 23 10.17 -26.15 29.67
N THR A 24 10.53 -24.92 30.01
CA THR A 24 10.10 -24.25 31.24
C THR A 24 9.38 -22.96 30.86
N SER A 25 8.18 -22.85 31.43
CA SER A 25 7.23 -21.77 31.26
C SER A 25 7.75 -20.46 31.87
N SER A 26 7.64 -19.34 31.16
CA SER A 26 7.54 -18.02 31.80
C SER A 26 6.86 -16.99 30.89
N SER A 27 5.62 -16.69 31.24
CA SER A 27 5.06 -15.35 31.42
C SER A 27 5.33 -14.28 30.36
N ARG A 28 4.31 -14.09 29.53
CA ARG A 28 4.06 -12.94 28.64
C ARG A 28 3.80 -11.68 29.48
N PRO A 29 4.51 -10.56 29.26
CA PRO A 29 3.95 -9.24 29.60
C PRO A 29 3.13 -8.75 28.41
N SER A 30 1.83 -8.62 28.66
CA SER A 30 0.93 -7.80 27.87
C SER A 30 1.27 -6.32 28.11
N SER A 31 1.42 -5.54 27.04
CA SER A 31 1.13 -4.11 27.11
C SER A 31 0.26 -3.73 25.92
N ALA A 32 -1.00 -3.53 26.27
CA ALA A 32 -2.04 -2.97 25.44
C ALA A 32 -1.82 -1.46 25.33
N SER A 33 -1.92 -0.93 24.11
CA SER A 33 -2.24 0.47 23.87
C SER A 33 -3.20 0.54 22.71
N ALA A 34 -4.49 0.37 23.02
CA ALA A 34 -5.58 0.80 22.17
C ALA A 34 -6.73 1.23 23.07
N SER A 35 -7.09 2.51 23.01
CA SER A 35 -8.43 3.11 23.19
C SER A 35 -8.24 4.57 23.59
N ARG A 36 -8.99 5.58 23.13
CA ARG A 36 -10.15 5.76 22.23
C ARG A 36 -10.21 7.28 21.99
N LEU A 37 -10.29 7.77 20.76
CA LEU A 37 -11.48 8.08 19.96
C LEU A 37 -12.45 9.13 20.54
N SER A 38 -12.67 10.15 19.70
CA SER A 38 -13.90 10.90 19.44
C SER A 38 -14.40 11.95 20.42
N SER A 39 -14.28 13.17 19.92
CA SER A 39 -15.18 14.31 20.10
C SER A 39 -16.65 13.88 20.06
N ALA A 40 -17.37 14.15 21.13
CA ALA A 40 -18.83 14.13 21.18
C ALA A 40 -19.33 15.57 21.24
N SER A 41 -20.08 15.97 20.22
CA SER A 41 -20.92 17.17 20.25
C SER A 41 -22.26 16.80 20.90
N ALA A 42 -22.69 17.57 21.89
CA ALA A 42 -24.07 17.55 22.37
C ALA A 42 -24.50 18.92 22.93
N LEU A 43 -25.56 19.45 22.31
CA LEU A 43 -26.69 20.19 22.87
C LEU A 43 -26.53 21.66 23.35
N ARG A 44 -27.03 22.59 22.48
CA ARG A 44 -28.13 23.60 22.64
C ARG A 44 -28.27 24.44 23.94
N PRO A 45 -29.04 25.56 23.96
CA PRO A 45 -29.30 26.64 22.99
C PRO A 45 -29.29 28.07 23.62
N SER A 46 -29.62 29.09 22.81
CA SER A 46 -30.25 30.38 23.17
C SER A 46 -29.37 31.58 23.57
N SER A 47 -29.48 32.66 22.79
CA SER A 47 -29.65 34.06 23.23
C SER A 47 -30.07 34.89 22.00
N THR A 48 -31.37 35.14 21.77
CA THR A 48 -32.09 36.36 22.18
C THR A 48 -31.33 37.66 21.94
N SER A 49 -31.59 38.31 20.81
CA SER A 49 -31.48 39.77 20.69
C SER A 49 -32.87 40.33 20.42
N ALA A 50 -33.40 40.99 21.45
CA ALA A 50 -34.58 41.82 21.41
C ALA A 50 -34.24 43.16 20.76
N LEU A 51 -35.07 43.63 19.84
CA LEU A 51 -35.27 45.06 19.61
C LEU A 51 -36.78 45.33 19.60
N ARG A 52 -37.17 46.24 20.49
CA ARG A 52 -38.54 46.67 20.81
C ARG A 52 -39.15 47.54 19.68
N PRO A 53 -40.48 47.73 19.72
CA PRO A 53 -41.27 48.37 18.69
C PRO A 53 -41.42 49.88 18.93
N SER A 54 -41.85 50.59 17.88
CA SER A 54 -42.50 51.89 18.04
C SER A 54 -43.80 51.90 17.25
N SER A 55 -44.91 52.05 17.97
CA SER A 55 -46.25 52.28 17.42
C SER A 55 -46.63 53.75 17.65
N ALA A 56 -47.31 54.35 16.68
CA ALA A 56 -48.51 55.19 16.84
C ALA A 56 -48.69 55.97 15.53
N SER A 57 -49.66 55.61 14.70
CA SER A 57 -51.07 56.05 14.74
C SER A 57 -51.29 57.35 13.96
N ALA A 58 -52.05 57.25 12.87
CA ALA A 58 -53.08 58.24 12.55
C ALA A 58 -54.03 57.68 11.48
N SER A 59 -55.29 57.60 11.87
CA SER A 59 -56.46 57.20 11.12
C SER A 59 -56.74 58.08 9.90
N ARG A 60 -57.46 57.55 8.91
CA ARG A 60 -58.68 58.19 8.37
C ARG A 60 -59.51 57.23 7.50
N LEU A 61 -60.82 57.29 7.76
CA LEU A 61 -61.93 56.54 7.19
C LEU A 61 -62.40 57.13 5.85
N SER A 62 -62.82 56.26 4.92
CA SER A 62 -63.86 56.51 3.88
C SER A 62 -64.05 55.18 3.12
N LEU A 63 -65.04 54.34 3.42
CA LEU A 63 -66.46 54.42 3.05
C LEU A 63 -66.66 54.58 1.52
N PHE A 64 -66.80 53.48 0.77
CA PHE A 64 -67.69 53.37 -0.40
C PHE A 64 -68.00 51.88 -0.73
N PRO A 65 -69.21 51.54 -1.22
CA PRO A 65 -69.68 50.18 -1.44
C PRO A 65 -69.33 49.63 -2.84
N ARG A 66 -69.30 48.29 -2.94
CA ARG A 66 -69.17 47.50 -4.17
C ARG A 66 -70.11 47.96 -5.29
N PRO A 67 -69.66 47.82 -6.55
CA PRO A 67 -70.49 47.29 -7.62
C PRO A 67 -70.05 45.88 -8.02
N LEU A 68 -71.06 45.02 -8.15
CA LEU A 68 -71.05 43.73 -8.80
C LEU A 68 -71.18 43.97 -10.32
N LEU A 69 -70.20 43.53 -11.14
CA LEU A 69 -70.40 42.93 -12.47
C LEU A 69 -69.07 42.66 -13.19
N GLU A 70 -68.93 41.39 -13.60
CA GLU A 70 -68.30 40.84 -14.81
C GLU A 70 -67.16 41.60 -15.52
N SER A 71 -66.01 40.95 -15.67
CA SER A 71 -65.62 40.25 -16.91
C SER A 71 -64.14 39.87 -16.89
N GLU A 72 -63.85 38.84 -17.67
CA GLU A 72 -62.62 38.08 -17.84
C GLU A 72 -61.34 38.92 -17.97
N ASN A 73 -60.23 38.37 -17.44
CA ASN A 73 -58.93 38.27 -18.14
C ASN A 73 -58.01 37.32 -17.35
N SER A 74 -58.14 36.04 -17.69
CA SER A 74 -57.03 35.15 -18.05
C SER A 74 -55.69 35.28 -17.31
N ASP A 75 -55.47 34.32 -16.41
CA ASP A 75 -54.32 33.40 -16.42
C ASP A 75 -53.21 33.72 -17.42
N LEU A 76 -52.21 34.52 -17.04
CA LEU A 76 -50.90 34.53 -17.69
C LEU A 76 -49.81 34.90 -16.66
N THR A 77 -49.58 34.04 -15.66
CA THR A 77 -48.34 34.11 -14.85
C THR A 77 -47.95 32.83 -14.12
N SER A 78 -48.74 31.76 -14.17
CA SER A 78 -48.34 30.44 -13.62
C SER A 78 -47.49 29.60 -14.61
N SER A 79 -47.68 29.75 -15.93
CA SER A 79 -47.09 28.82 -16.91
C SER A 79 -45.57 28.92 -17.09
N SER A 80 -44.93 30.05 -16.76
CA SER A 80 -43.50 30.27 -17.07
C SER A 80 -42.55 29.72 -15.99
N VAL A 81 -42.99 29.72 -14.73
CA VAL A 81 -42.18 29.27 -13.59
C VAL A 81 -42.14 27.74 -13.51
N ASP A 82 -43.24 27.08 -13.86
CA ASP A 82 -43.35 25.60 -13.85
C ASP A 82 -42.52 24.96 -14.99
N GLN A 83 -42.49 25.57 -16.18
CA GLN A 83 -41.65 25.11 -17.30
C GLN A 83 -40.15 25.18 -16.98
N MET A 84 -39.71 26.24 -16.30
CA MET A 84 -38.30 26.43 -15.93
C MET A 84 -37.84 25.49 -14.80
N ASN A 85 -38.77 25.07 -13.92
CA ASN A 85 -38.50 24.10 -12.86
C ASN A 85 -38.39 22.66 -13.41
N ASP A 86 -39.23 22.28 -14.37
CA ASP A 86 -39.22 20.94 -14.96
C ASP A 86 -37.93 20.66 -15.76
N GLU A 87 -37.42 21.64 -16.52
CA GLU A 87 -36.14 21.48 -17.23
C GLU A 87 -34.96 21.33 -16.27
N LYS A 88 -34.96 22.09 -15.17
CA LYS A 88 -33.93 22.00 -14.13
C LYS A 88 -33.97 20.65 -13.42
N VAL A 89 -35.16 20.12 -13.13
CA VAL A 89 -35.34 18.79 -12.52
C VAL A 89 -34.87 17.69 -13.47
N LYS A 90 -35.20 17.77 -14.77
CA LYS A 90 -34.74 16.81 -15.79
C LYS A 90 -33.21 16.80 -15.93
N LYS A 91 -32.58 17.98 -15.97
CA LYS A 91 -31.12 18.09 -16.02
C LYS A 91 -30.46 17.47 -14.79
N ASN A 92 -30.96 17.82 -13.59
CA ASN A 92 -30.46 17.24 -12.35
C ASN A 92 -30.64 15.71 -12.29
N GLN A 93 -31.75 15.19 -12.84
CA GLN A 93 -31.99 13.75 -12.91
C GLN A 93 -30.97 13.05 -13.82
N GLU A 94 -30.61 13.66 -14.94
CA GLU A 94 -29.61 13.11 -15.86
C GLU A 94 -28.20 13.17 -15.27
N ASP A 95 -27.84 14.29 -14.63
CA ASP A 95 -26.57 14.46 -13.92
C ASP A 95 -26.39 13.37 -12.84
N MET A 96 -27.43 13.12 -12.03
CA MET A 96 -27.41 12.04 -11.02
C MET A 96 -27.26 10.64 -11.63
N LYS A 97 -27.86 10.37 -12.80
CA LYS A 97 -27.70 9.05 -13.45
C LYS A 97 -26.26 8.84 -13.89
N GLU A 98 -25.63 9.86 -14.44
CA GLU A 98 -24.23 9.77 -14.89
C GLU A 98 -23.26 9.66 -13.71
N GLU A 99 -23.53 10.34 -12.59
CA GLU A 99 -22.79 10.12 -11.35
C GLU A 99 -22.96 8.68 -10.83
N ILE A 100 -24.17 8.14 -10.78
CA ILE A 100 -24.43 6.77 -10.34
C ILE A 100 -23.71 5.76 -11.25
N LYS A 101 -23.72 5.99 -12.56
CA LYS A 101 -23.00 5.16 -13.53
C LYS A 101 -21.49 5.20 -13.28
N THR A 102 -20.93 6.39 -13.07
CA THR A 102 -19.52 6.59 -12.75
C THR A 102 -19.12 5.89 -11.45
N ILE A 103 -19.93 6.03 -10.38
CA ILE A 103 -19.70 5.37 -9.09
C ILE A 103 -19.73 3.85 -9.25
N LYS A 104 -20.68 3.30 -10.03
CA LYS A 104 -20.75 1.86 -10.28
C LYS A 104 -19.49 1.33 -10.99
N GLU A 105 -18.99 2.06 -11.97
CA GLU A 105 -17.72 1.72 -12.64
C GLU A 105 -16.53 1.75 -11.68
N GLU A 106 -16.41 2.80 -10.86
CA GLU A 106 -15.34 2.90 -9.87
C GLU A 106 -15.39 1.76 -8.84
N VAL A 107 -16.59 1.39 -8.38
CA VAL A 107 -16.78 0.28 -7.45
C VAL A 107 -16.35 -1.04 -8.08
N ALA A 108 -16.68 -1.28 -9.36
CA ALA A 108 -16.26 -2.48 -10.08
C ALA A 108 -14.73 -2.56 -10.18
N ILE A 109 -14.07 -1.45 -10.55
CA ILE A 109 -12.61 -1.36 -10.63
C ILE A 109 -11.95 -1.62 -9.27
N LEU A 110 -12.48 -1.02 -8.21
CA LEU A 110 -11.92 -1.15 -6.86
C LEU A 110 -12.12 -2.53 -6.24
N SER A 111 -13.11 -3.29 -6.73
CA SER A 111 -13.44 -4.64 -6.29
C SER A 111 -12.80 -5.72 -7.14
N HIS A 112 -11.89 -5.34 -8.06
CA HIS A 112 -11.13 -6.27 -8.87
C HIS A 112 -10.33 -7.27 -7.99
N ASP A 113 -10.06 -8.44 -8.56
CA ASP A 113 -9.51 -9.60 -7.86
C ASP A 113 -8.25 -9.25 -7.05
N GLN A 114 -8.38 -9.33 -5.73
CA GLN A 114 -7.29 -9.04 -4.81
C GLN A 114 -6.14 -10.04 -4.96
N ALA A 115 -6.41 -11.30 -5.33
CA ALA A 115 -5.37 -12.31 -5.54
C ALA A 115 -4.53 -11.98 -6.77
N CYS A 116 -5.17 -11.54 -7.87
CA CYS A 116 -4.49 -11.01 -9.04
C CYS A 116 -3.58 -9.83 -8.66
N ILE A 117 -4.09 -8.83 -7.94
CA ILE A 117 -3.30 -7.66 -7.53
C ILE A 117 -2.13 -8.04 -6.61
N ASP A 118 -2.34 -8.96 -5.67
CA ASP A 118 -1.27 -9.45 -4.80
C ASP A 118 -0.19 -10.19 -5.61
N ALA A 119 -0.56 -10.96 -6.63
CA ALA A 119 0.38 -11.60 -7.54
C ALA A 119 1.19 -10.59 -8.35
N VAL A 120 0.54 -9.54 -8.89
CA VAL A 120 1.19 -8.41 -9.57
C VAL A 120 2.22 -7.75 -8.65
N ILE A 121 1.84 -7.47 -7.40
CA ILE A 121 2.74 -6.88 -6.39
C ILE A 121 3.95 -7.79 -6.12
N ILE A 122 3.74 -9.09 -5.97
CA ILE A 122 4.81 -10.05 -5.68
C ILE A 122 5.80 -10.12 -6.85
N LYS A 123 5.30 -10.29 -8.08
CA LYS A 123 6.14 -10.39 -9.29
C LYS A 123 6.90 -9.10 -9.54
N SER A 124 6.21 -7.95 -9.48
CA SER A 124 6.84 -6.63 -9.66
C SER A 124 7.96 -6.41 -8.64
N ALA A 125 7.73 -6.73 -7.36
CA ALA A 125 8.75 -6.55 -6.33
C ALA A 125 9.98 -7.45 -6.54
N GLN A 126 9.80 -8.65 -7.07
CA GLN A 126 10.89 -9.59 -7.37
C GLN A 126 11.72 -9.11 -8.56
N ASP A 127 11.06 -8.74 -9.66
CA ASP A 127 11.70 -8.21 -10.87
C ASP A 127 12.47 -6.91 -10.57
N LEU A 128 11.85 -5.99 -9.83
CA LEU A 128 12.50 -4.75 -9.42
C LEU A 128 13.75 -5.01 -8.60
N LEU A 129 13.70 -5.91 -7.61
CA LEU A 129 14.85 -6.20 -6.75
C LEU A 129 16.02 -6.84 -7.51
N GLU A 130 15.71 -7.61 -8.55
CA GLU A 130 16.71 -8.24 -9.43
C GLU A 130 17.45 -7.20 -10.28
N LYS A 131 16.78 -6.09 -10.63
CA LYS A 131 17.36 -4.99 -11.42
C LYS A 131 18.04 -3.93 -10.53
N LYS A 132 17.33 -3.46 -9.50
CA LYS A 132 17.73 -2.31 -8.65
C LYS A 132 17.25 -2.48 -7.21
N ILE A 133 18.16 -2.26 -6.25
CA ILE A 133 17.85 -2.33 -4.81
C ILE A 133 16.92 -1.16 -4.38
N TYR A 134 17.04 -0.01 -5.05
CA TYR A 134 16.23 1.19 -4.78
C TYR A 134 15.65 1.75 -6.08
N PRO A 135 14.47 1.25 -6.50
CA PRO A 135 13.81 1.76 -7.69
C PRO A 135 13.19 3.15 -7.48
N ASN A 136 13.09 3.93 -8.56
CA ASN A 136 12.38 5.21 -8.60
C ASN A 136 10.88 5.03 -8.89
N TYR A 137 10.10 6.12 -8.87
CA TYR A 137 8.64 6.05 -9.05
C TYR A 137 8.23 5.45 -10.40
N ASP A 138 8.88 5.85 -11.49
CA ASP A 138 8.55 5.39 -12.84
C ASP A 138 8.81 3.90 -12.99
N GLU A 139 9.90 3.39 -12.42
CA GLU A 139 10.22 1.96 -12.40
C GLU A 139 9.17 1.14 -11.65
N PHE A 140 8.64 1.66 -10.55
CA PHE A 140 7.53 1.03 -9.84
C PHE A 140 6.28 0.93 -10.73
N LYS A 141 5.97 2.02 -11.45
CA LYS A 141 4.79 2.12 -12.31
C LYS A 141 4.93 1.20 -13.53
N GLU A 142 6.07 1.23 -14.20
CA GLU A 142 6.38 0.38 -15.37
C GLU A 142 6.33 -1.11 -15.03
N SER A 143 6.95 -1.51 -13.91
CA SER A 143 6.94 -2.92 -13.48
C SER A 143 5.52 -3.39 -13.15
N ALA A 144 4.76 -2.57 -12.40
CA ALA A 144 3.37 -2.89 -12.07
C ALA A 144 2.47 -2.96 -13.31
N GLU A 145 2.67 -2.04 -14.27
CA GLU A 145 1.94 -2.03 -15.54
C GLU A 145 2.21 -3.31 -16.34
N PHE A 146 3.48 -3.67 -16.50
CA PHE A 146 3.90 -4.88 -17.20
C PHE A 146 3.23 -6.13 -16.60
N PHE A 147 3.32 -6.31 -15.28
CA PHE A 147 2.76 -7.49 -14.63
C PHE A 147 1.24 -7.48 -14.54
N LEU A 148 0.59 -6.31 -14.49
CA LEU A 148 -0.86 -6.24 -14.55
C LEU A 148 -1.37 -6.61 -15.95
N ARG A 149 -0.74 -6.11 -17.02
CA ARG A 149 -1.03 -6.52 -18.40
C ARG A 149 -0.77 -8.01 -18.62
N GLU A 150 0.30 -8.55 -18.04
CA GLU A 150 0.59 -9.99 -18.11
C GLU A 150 -0.46 -10.83 -17.38
N SER A 151 -1.00 -10.34 -16.25
CA SER A 151 -1.93 -11.10 -15.42
C SER A 151 -3.37 -10.98 -15.88
N ASP A 152 -3.83 -9.79 -16.25
CA ASP A 152 -5.17 -9.52 -16.76
C ASP A 152 -5.16 -8.29 -17.70
N ASN A 153 -4.87 -8.55 -18.97
CA ASN A 153 -4.85 -7.51 -19.99
C ASN A 153 -6.24 -6.92 -20.26
N GLU A 154 -7.31 -7.71 -20.12
CA GLU A 154 -8.68 -7.23 -20.34
C GLU A 154 -9.05 -6.18 -19.28
N PHE A 155 -8.82 -6.50 -18.00
CA PHE A 155 -9.00 -5.55 -16.92
C PHE A 155 -8.11 -4.32 -17.10
N PHE A 156 -6.83 -4.49 -17.43
CA PHE A 156 -5.94 -3.36 -17.68
C PHE A 156 -6.49 -2.44 -18.78
N SER A 157 -6.98 -3.00 -19.88
CA SER A 157 -7.60 -2.24 -20.97
C SER A 157 -8.83 -1.44 -20.52
N THR A 158 -9.63 -1.96 -19.58
CA THR A 158 -10.78 -1.22 -19.02
C THR A 158 -10.37 0.00 -18.18
N LEU A 159 -9.16 0.02 -17.63
CA LEU A 159 -8.69 1.14 -16.82
C LEU A 159 -8.45 2.39 -17.68
N GLY A 160 -7.82 2.26 -18.84
CA GLY A 160 -7.48 3.39 -19.70
C GLY A 160 -6.79 4.51 -18.93
N SER A 161 -7.36 5.72 -18.94
CA SER A 161 -6.86 6.88 -18.17
C SER A 161 -6.93 6.72 -16.65
N LYS A 162 -7.75 5.77 -16.14
CA LYS A 162 -7.89 5.46 -14.72
C LYS A 162 -6.74 4.59 -14.17
N TRP A 163 -5.81 4.15 -15.02
CA TRP A 163 -4.64 3.34 -14.59
C TRP A 163 -3.81 4.03 -13.50
N GLU A 164 -3.45 5.28 -13.70
CA GLU A 164 -2.59 6.00 -12.77
C GLU A 164 -3.23 6.21 -11.38
N PRO A 165 -4.50 6.70 -11.29
CA PRO A 165 -5.23 6.71 -10.04
C PRO A 165 -5.35 5.32 -9.38
N TYR A 166 -5.55 4.27 -10.18
CA TYR A 166 -5.65 2.91 -9.68
C TYR A 166 -4.33 2.42 -9.07
N PHE A 167 -3.22 2.60 -9.78
CA PHE A 167 -1.88 2.25 -9.33
C PHE A 167 -1.56 2.93 -7.99
N GLU A 168 -1.80 4.24 -7.89
CA GLU A 168 -1.57 5.02 -6.68
C GLU A 168 -2.36 4.49 -5.48
N LYS A 169 -3.64 4.17 -5.70
CA LYS A 169 -4.56 3.76 -4.65
C LYS A 169 -4.37 2.31 -4.22
N LYS A 170 -4.11 1.40 -5.16
CA LYS A 170 -4.16 -0.05 -4.93
C LYS A 170 -2.79 -0.73 -4.90
N ILE A 171 -1.82 -0.26 -5.68
CA ILE A 171 -0.57 -1.02 -5.91
C ILE A 171 0.63 -0.35 -5.24
N ARG A 172 0.79 0.98 -5.36
CA ARG A 172 2.01 1.70 -4.95
C ARG A 172 2.46 1.40 -3.53
N LYS A 173 1.56 1.57 -2.55
CA LYS A 173 1.87 1.37 -1.12
C LYS A 173 2.17 -0.11 -0.80
N PRO A 174 1.33 -1.09 -1.19
CA PRO A 174 1.64 -2.51 -1.02
C PRO A 174 2.95 -2.95 -1.69
N LEU A 175 3.20 -2.52 -2.93
CA LEU A 175 4.42 -2.82 -3.67
C LEU A 175 5.66 -2.29 -2.95
N SER A 176 5.61 -1.04 -2.46
CA SER A 176 6.69 -0.45 -1.65
C SER A 176 6.94 -1.21 -0.34
N LYS A 177 5.86 -1.68 0.31
CA LYS A 177 5.96 -2.50 1.53
C LYS A 177 6.59 -3.86 1.22
N ARG A 178 6.18 -4.50 0.13
CA ARG A 178 6.73 -5.79 -0.32
C ARG A 178 8.21 -5.68 -0.65
N LEU A 179 8.61 -4.67 -1.42
CA LEU A 179 10.02 -4.44 -1.77
C LEU A 179 10.87 -4.19 -0.52
N ARG A 180 10.38 -3.39 0.43
CA ARG A 180 11.08 -3.16 1.72
C ARG A 180 11.30 -4.47 2.49
N SER A 181 10.31 -5.36 2.52
CA SER A 181 10.43 -6.68 3.15
C SER A 181 11.46 -7.57 2.44
N LEU A 182 11.46 -7.58 1.11
CA LEU A 182 12.45 -8.34 0.33
C LEU A 182 13.88 -7.81 0.57
N ARG A 183 14.08 -6.49 0.64
CA ARG A 183 15.38 -5.90 1.01
C ARG A 183 15.83 -6.31 2.41
N GLY A 184 14.91 -6.36 3.38
CA GLY A 184 15.21 -6.85 4.74
C GLY A 184 15.70 -8.30 4.72
N THR A 185 15.01 -9.14 3.94
CA THR A 185 15.41 -10.54 3.73
C THR A 185 16.78 -10.64 3.05
N LEU A 186 17.02 -9.83 2.02
CA LEU A 186 18.30 -9.76 1.33
C LEU A 186 19.43 -9.35 2.28
N CYS A 187 19.22 -8.32 3.09
CA CYS A 187 20.18 -7.86 4.11
C CYS A 187 20.51 -8.97 5.12
N ALA A 188 19.51 -9.74 5.58
CA ALA A 188 19.73 -10.86 6.47
C ALA A 188 20.58 -11.97 5.82
N ARG A 189 20.32 -12.28 4.54
CA ARG A 189 21.13 -13.24 3.76
C ARG A 189 22.57 -12.78 3.57
N VAL A 190 22.77 -11.50 3.24
CA VAL A 190 24.11 -10.88 3.13
C VAL A 190 24.87 -10.99 4.45
N LYS A 191 24.24 -10.61 5.59
CA LYS A 191 24.85 -10.71 6.92
C LYS A 191 25.24 -12.15 7.26
N THR A 192 24.36 -13.10 6.94
CA THR A 192 24.60 -14.53 7.18
C THR A 192 25.77 -15.03 6.35
N ALA A 193 25.79 -14.73 5.04
CA ALA A 193 26.89 -15.12 4.15
C ALA A 193 28.24 -14.51 4.55
N ILE A 194 28.26 -13.24 4.99
CA ILE A 194 29.47 -12.62 5.54
C ILE A 194 29.93 -13.38 6.79
N PHE A 195 29.00 -13.66 7.72
CA PHE A 195 29.34 -14.35 8.96
C PHE A 195 29.87 -15.76 8.69
N GLU A 196 29.25 -16.54 7.79
CA GLU A 196 29.72 -17.89 7.43
C GLU A 196 31.17 -17.90 6.89
N ASN A 197 31.58 -16.86 6.17
CA ASN A 197 32.92 -16.78 5.59
C ASN A 197 33.99 -16.29 6.58
N PHE A 198 33.60 -15.50 7.59
CA PHE A 198 34.53 -14.85 8.52
C PHE A 198 34.33 -15.23 10.00
N SER A 199 33.40 -16.14 10.32
CA SER A 199 33.02 -16.45 11.72
C SER A 199 34.21 -16.88 12.58
N ASN A 200 35.13 -17.65 11.99
CA ASN A 200 36.35 -18.12 12.65
C ASN A 200 37.43 -17.04 12.79
N MET A 201 37.38 -15.96 12.00
CA MET A 201 38.34 -14.86 12.03
C MET A 201 37.87 -13.69 12.91
N LEU A 202 36.58 -13.64 13.24
CA LEU A 202 35.99 -12.59 14.05
C LEU A 202 36.14 -12.90 15.56
N PRO A 203 36.55 -11.92 16.38
CA PRO A 203 36.53 -12.10 17.82
C PRO A 203 35.08 -12.22 18.32
N PRO A 204 34.81 -12.97 19.38
CA PRO A 204 33.46 -13.10 19.92
C PRO A 204 32.94 -11.74 20.45
N ILE A 205 31.63 -11.55 20.34
CA ILE A 205 30.89 -10.42 20.91
C ILE A 205 29.56 -10.90 21.48
N SER A 206 29.17 -10.35 22.62
CA SER A 206 27.88 -10.65 23.25
C SER A 206 26.71 -10.00 22.49
N ASN A 207 25.55 -10.64 22.48
CA ASN A 207 24.32 -10.10 21.90
C ASN A 207 23.71 -8.95 22.74
N VAL A 208 24.10 -8.82 24.01
CA VAL A 208 23.71 -7.74 24.92
C VAL A 208 24.81 -6.66 25.06
N ALA A 209 25.82 -6.69 24.18
CA ALA A 209 26.94 -5.77 24.25
C ALA A 209 26.50 -4.30 24.14
N LYS A 210 27.10 -3.45 24.96
CA LYS A 210 26.82 -2.01 24.95
C LYS A 210 27.42 -1.35 23.71
N ALA A 211 26.91 -0.17 23.33
CA ALA A 211 27.42 0.58 22.19
C ALA A 211 28.94 0.83 22.25
N SER A 212 29.49 1.11 23.43
CA SER A 212 30.93 1.28 23.66
C SER A 212 31.73 0.00 23.39
N GLU A 213 31.23 -1.15 23.83
CA GLU A 213 31.83 -2.46 23.59
C GLU A 213 31.81 -2.83 22.11
N ILE A 214 30.71 -2.57 21.41
CA ILE A 214 30.59 -2.75 19.96
C ILE A 214 31.61 -1.85 19.23
N ALA A 215 31.76 -0.60 19.66
CA ALA A 215 32.73 0.32 19.06
C ALA A 215 34.17 -0.16 19.28
N ALA A 216 34.51 -0.64 20.49
CA ALA A 216 35.82 -1.22 20.77
C ALA A 216 36.06 -2.51 19.97
N TRP A 217 35.05 -3.37 19.85
CA TRP A 217 35.10 -4.59 19.05
C TRP A 217 35.37 -4.29 17.57
N LYS A 218 34.67 -3.30 16.98
CA LYS A 218 34.87 -2.87 15.58
C LYS A 218 36.28 -2.36 15.30
N LYS A 219 36.98 -1.81 16.32
CA LYS A 219 38.36 -1.32 16.21
C LYS A 219 39.42 -2.41 16.34
N LYS A 220 39.05 -3.65 16.69
CA LYS A 220 40.01 -4.76 16.81
C LYS A 220 40.65 -5.05 15.45
N LEU A 221 41.96 -5.29 15.45
CA LEU A 221 42.73 -5.60 14.24
C LEU A 221 42.14 -6.79 13.46
N ALA A 222 41.68 -7.82 14.16
CA ALA A 222 41.03 -8.98 13.54
C ALA A 222 39.79 -8.61 12.72
N VAL A 223 38.97 -7.67 13.21
CA VAL A 223 37.77 -7.18 12.50
C VAL A 223 38.17 -6.37 11.27
N SER A 224 39.15 -5.47 11.40
CA SER A 224 39.70 -4.71 10.26
C SER A 224 40.29 -5.63 9.18
N ASN A 225 41.01 -6.68 9.59
CA ASN A 225 41.55 -7.68 8.67
C ASN A 225 40.45 -8.41 7.91
N CYS A 226 39.32 -8.76 8.55
CA CYS A 226 38.19 -9.37 7.85
C CYS A 226 37.62 -8.45 6.76
N PHE A 227 37.50 -7.15 7.03
CA PHE A 227 37.03 -6.18 6.03
C PHE A 227 37.98 -6.08 4.83
N ARG A 228 39.30 -6.05 5.06
CA ARG A 228 40.29 -6.05 3.98
C ARG A 228 40.22 -7.32 3.14
N LYS A 229 40.08 -8.47 3.80
CA LYS A 229 39.99 -9.79 3.16
C LYS A 229 38.80 -9.95 2.23
N LEU A 230 37.74 -9.13 2.34
CA LEU A 230 36.58 -9.19 1.43
C LEU A 230 36.99 -9.16 -0.04
N PHE A 231 38.02 -8.41 -0.39
CA PHE A 231 38.48 -8.22 -1.76
C PHE A 231 39.71 -9.07 -2.12
N GLU A 232 40.24 -9.84 -1.17
CA GLU A 232 41.37 -10.74 -1.42
C GLU A 232 40.91 -12.01 -2.13
N LYS A 233 41.81 -12.60 -2.93
CA LYS A 233 41.58 -13.89 -3.58
C LYS A 233 41.57 -15.01 -2.54
N ILE A 234 40.71 -16.00 -2.75
CA ILE A 234 40.70 -17.22 -1.95
C ILE A 234 41.80 -18.15 -2.49
N GLU A 235 42.66 -18.66 -1.61
CA GLU A 235 43.82 -19.49 -2.00
C GLU A 235 43.41 -20.83 -2.65
N ASP A 236 42.25 -21.38 -2.27
CA ASP A 236 41.80 -22.72 -2.66
C ASP A 236 40.80 -22.76 -3.84
N ASP A 237 40.40 -21.62 -4.41
CA ASP A 237 39.37 -21.56 -5.47
C ASP A 237 39.82 -20.62 -6.60
N GLU A 238 40.02 -21.17 -7.79
CA GLU A 238 40.61 -20.46 -8.93
C GLU A 238 39.76 -19.23 -9.32
N ASN A 239 40.26 -18.05 -8.92
CA ASN A 239 39.85 -16.70 -9.31
C ASN A 239 38.67 -16.02 -8.60
N ASP A 240 38.13 -16.58 -7.52
CA ASP A 240 37.09 -15.90 -6.73
C ASP A 240 37.65 -15.15 -5.52
N THR A 241 37.11 -13.95 -5.27
CA THR A 241 37.32 -13.23 -4.01
C THR A 241 36.30 -13.67 -2.97
N TYR A 242 36.54 -13.36 -1.69
CA TYR A 242 35.52 -13.54 -0.64
C TYR A 242 34.21 -12.81 -0.98
N MET A 243 34.29 -11.63 -1.60
CA MET A 243 33.13 -10.88 -2.07
C MET A 243 32.35 -11.65 -3.13
N THR A 244 33.03 -12.23 -4.13
CA THR A 244 32.38 -13.04 -5.17
C THR A 244 31.69 -14.26 -4.57
N LYS A 245 32.33 -14.93 -3.61
CA LYS A 245 31.75 -16.06 -2.86
C LYS A 245 30.50 -15.65 -2.08
N ILE A 246 30.54 -14.51 -1.39
CA ILE A 246 29.38 -13.94 -0.69
C ILE A 246 28.24 -13.65 -1.68
N ILE A 247 28.53 -13.01 -2.82
CA ILE A 247 27.54 -12.70 -3.84
C ILE A 247 26.90 -13.99 -4.37
N LYS A 248 27.68 -15.04 -4.66
CA LYS A 248 27.17 -16.35 -5.11
C LYS A 248 26.26 -17.00 -4.06
N ASN A 249 26.60 -16.91 -2.77
CA ASN A 249 25.75 -17.43 -1.69
C ASN A 249 24.44 -16.64 -1.54
N VAL A 250 24.49 -15.31 -1.71
CA VAL A 250 23.31 -14.44 -1.61
C VAL A 250 22.43 -14.52 -2.87
N TRP A 251 23.03 -14.75 -4.05
CA TRP A 251 22.35 -14.89 -5.33
C TRP A 251 22.75 -16.20 -6.04
N PRO A 252 22.22 -17.35 -5.60
CA PRO A 252 22.61 -18.65 -6.14
C PRO A 252 22.19 -18.87 -7.61
N LYS A 253 21.26 -18.06 -8.12
CA LYS A 253 20.83 -18.09 -9.53
C LYS A 253 21.66 -17.08 -10.31
N LYS A 254 22.45 -17.54 -11.29
CA LYS A 254 23.27 -16.69 -12.19
C LYS A 254 22.49 -15.54 -12.86
N LYS A 255 21.17 -15.68 -13.05
CA LYS A 255 20.30 -14.66 -13.64
C LYS A 255 20.03 -13.46 -12.71
N ASN A 256 20.16 -13.66 -11.40
CA ASN A 256 19.61 -12.74 -10.40
C ASN A 256 20.65 -11.80 -9.77
N ILE A 257 21.91 -11.81 -10.23
CA ILE A 257 22.92 -10.88 -9.71
C ILE A 257 22.63 -9.51 -10.33
N PRO A 258 22.16 -8.51 -9.56
CA PRO A 258 21.95 -7.18 -10.11
C PRO A 258 23.28 -6.67 -10.65
N ASN A 259 23.30 -6.28 -11.93
CA ASN A 259 24.41 -5.57 -12.55
C ASN A 259 24.49 -4.17 -11.93
N LEU A 260 25.03 -4.07 -10.72
CA LEU A 260 25.28 -2.80 -10.05
C LEU A 260 26.74 -2.75 -9.62
N GLN A 261 27.49 -1.92 -10.35
CA GLN A 261 28.79 -1.33 -10.07
C GLN A 261 29.49 -1.88 -8.83
N ILE A 262 30.25 -2.96 -9.05
CA ILE A 262 31.44 -3.22 -8.24
C ILE A 262 32.41 -2.09 -8.62
N ALA A 263 32.41 -1.01 -7.84
CA ALA A 263 33.45 0.01 -7.87
C ALA A 263 34.67 -0.49 -7.11
#